data_AF-A0A8J2S8I9-F1
#
_entry.id   AF-A0A8J2S8I9-F1
#
_cell.length_a   1.000
_cell.length_b   1.000
_cell.length_c   1.000
_cell.angle_alpha   90.00
_cell.angle_beta   90.00
_cell.angle_gamma   90.00
#
_symmetry.space_group_name_H-M   'P 1'
#
loop_
_entity.id
_entity.type
_entity.pdbx_description
1 polymer ?
#
loop_
_entity_poly.entity_id
_entity_poly.type
_entity_poly.pdbx_seq_one_letter_code
_entity_poly.pdbx_strand_id
1 'polypeptide(L)'
;YASSLLFLKRFEEAKSLVDKMMPVARRVLGEGCNLTLRMRCIYAQSLYADPDATLDDLHEAVTTLEEIERTARRVLGGAHPLLEIFEDCLRQSRAILAARETPSPPSETL
;
A
#
# COMPACT_ATOMS: atom_id res chain seq x y z
N TYR A 1 9.12 -1.31 -13.14
CA TYR A 1 10.27 -0.75 -12.42
C TYR A 1 9.96 -0.55 -10.93
N ALA A 2 8.90 0.19 -10.55
CA ALA A 2 8.51 0.36 -9.14
C ALA A 2 8.30 -0.95 -8.36
N SER A 3 7.59 -1.94 -8.93
CA SER A 3 7.43 -3.26 -8.29
C SER A 3 8.78 -3.97 -8.06
N SER A 4 9.73 -3.82 -8.97
CA SER A 4 11.07 -4.39 -8.83
C SER A 4 11.83 -3.75 -7.67
N LEU A 5 11.68 -2.44 -7.44
CA LEU A 5 12.28 -1.75 -6.29
C LEU A 5 11.71 -2.24 -4.96
N LEU A 6 10.39 -2.50 -4.91
CA LEU A 6 9.75 -3.11 -3.75
C LEU A 6 10.31 -4.51 -3.44
N PHE A 7 10.43 -5.39 -4.45
CA PHE A 7 11.01 -6.72 -4.27
C PHE A 7 12.48 -6.69 -3.85
N LEU A 8 13.21 -5.63 -4.20
CA LEU A 8 14.59 -5.40 -3.78
C LEU A 8 14.70 -4.69 -2.42
N LYS A 9 13.58 -4.48 -1.70
CA LYS A 9 13.52 -3.75 -0.42
C LYS A 9 14.07 -2.32 -0.48
N ARG A 10 14.03 -1.69 -1.67
CA ARG A 10 14.43 -0.29 -1.88
C ARG A 10 13.22 0.60 -1.70
N PHE A 11 12.67 0.63 -0.49
CA PHE A 11 11.38 1.26 -0.18
C PHE A 11 11.37 2.76 -0.46
N GLU A 12 12.37 3.50 -0.01
CA GLU A 12 12.50 4.94 -0.30
C GLU A 12 12.53 5.26 -1.80
N GLU A 13 13.20 4.44 -2.59
CA GLU A 13 13.25 4.63 -4.04
C GLU A 13 11.93 4.27 -4.72
N ALA A 14 11.22 3.26 -4.21
CA ALA A 14 9.88 2.94 -4.65
C ALA A 14 8.92 4.10 -4.33
N LYS A 15 8.96 4.64 -3.10
CA LYS A 15 8.17 5.81 -2.68
C LYS A 15 8.45 7.00 -3.60
N SER A 16 9.72 7.40 -3.73
CA SER A 16 10.13 8.55 -4.56
C SER A 16 9.73 8.41 -6.03
N LEU A 17 9.86 7.20 -6.59
CA LEU A 17 9.46 6.95 -7.97
C LEU A 17 7.95 7.05 -8.15
N VAL A 18 7.17 6.48 -7.23
CA VAL A 18 5.71 6.54 -7.31
C VAL A 18 5.22 7.98 -7.12
N ASP A 19 5.79 8.72 -6.16
CA ASP A 19 5.43 10.12 -5.90
C ASP A 19 5.68 11.01 -7.13
N LYS A 20 6.81 10.82 -7.82
CA LYS A 20 7.10 11.51 -9.09
C LYS A 20 6.13 11.16 -10.22
N MET A 21 5.68 9.91 -10.29
CA MET A 21 4.82 9.44 -11.39
C MET A 21 3.33 9.66 -11.13
N MET A 22 2.89 9.81 -9.87
CA MET A 22 1.49 9.88 -9.49
C MET A 22 0.74 11.06 -10.14
N PRO A 23 1.27 12.30 -10.17
CA PRO A 23 0.57 13.42 -10.81
C PRO A 23 0.38 13.21 -12.31
N VAL A 24 1.36 12.61 -12.97
CA VAL A 24 1.30 12.30 -14.42
C VAL A 24 0.29 11.20 -14.68
N ALA A 25 0.33 10.12 -13.90
CA ALA A 25 -0.61 9.01 -14.00
C ALA A 25 -2.06 9.49 -13.81
N ARG A 26 -2.30 10.31 -12.79
CA ARG A 26 -3.62 10.89 -12.51
C ARG A 26 -4.11 11.78 -13.65
N ARG A 27 -3.25 12.62 -14.21
CA ARG A 27 -3.61 13.54 -15.30
C ARG A 27 -3.88 12.81 -16.62
N VAL A 28 -3.06 11.82 -16.96
CA VAL A 28 -3.11 11.16 -18.28
C VAL A 28 -4.09 10.00 -18.30
N LEU A 29 -4.13 9.20 -17.23
CA LEU A 29 -4.88 7.95 -17.17
C LEU A 29 -6.14 8.05 -16.30
N GLY A 30 -6.19 9.03 -15.40
CA GLY A 30 -7.26 9.17 -14.42
C GLY A 30 -7.06 8.29 -13.17
N GLU A 31 -7.79 8.62 -12.10
CA GLU A 31 -7.70 7.96 -10.79
C GLU A 31 -8.16 6.49 -10.82
N GLY A 32 -9.12 6.17 -11.70
CA GLY A 32 -9.71 4.83 -11.81
C GLY A 32 -8.97 3.88 -12.74
N CYS A 33 -7.90 4.32 -13.42
CA CYS A 33 -7.16 3.44 -14.32
C CYS A 33 -6.44 2.34 -13.53
N ASN A 34 -6.50 1.11 -14.03
CA ASN A 34 -5.78 -0.04 -13.48
C ASN A 34 -4.32 0.26 -13.16
N LEU A 35 -3.64 0.99 -14.03
CA LEU A 35 -2.22 1.31 -13.86
C LEU A 35 -2.00 2.32 -12.71
N THR A 36 -2.86 3.34 -12.58
CA THR A 36 -2.85 4.30 -11.47
C THR A 36 -3.10 3.60 -10.14
N LEU A 37 -4.14 2.75 -10.07
CA LEU A 37 -4.46 1.98 -8.86
C LEU A 37 -3.31 1.05 -8.45
N ARG A 38 -2.68 0.38 -9.43
CA ARG A 38 -1.52 -0.47 -9.16
C ARG A 38 -0.30 0.32 -8.66
N MET A 39 -0.04 1.51 -9.20
CA MET A 39 1.03 2.38 -8.70
C MET A 39 0.76 2.80 -7.25
N ARG A 40 -0.47 3.21 -6.92
CA ARG A 40 -0.86 3.57 -5.55
C ARG A 40 -0.73 2.39 -4.60
N CYS A 41 -1.05 1.17 -5.04
CA CYS A 41 -0.87 -0.05 -4.25
C CYS A 41 0.62 -0.31 -3.93
N ILE A 42 1.52 -0.13 -4.91
CA ILE A 42 2.97 -0.27 -4.69
C ILE A 42 3.49 0.77 -3.67
N TYR A 43 2.97 1.99 -3.72
CA TYR A 43 3.29 3.01 -2.73
C TYR A 43 2.87 2.58 -1.33
N ALA A 44 1.61 2.17 -1.15
CA ALA A 44 1.14 1.66 0.14
C ALA A 44 1.95 0.45 0.63
N GLN A 45 2.31 -0.48 -0.26
CA GLN A 45 3.21 -1.59 0.05
C GLN A 45 4.57 -1.12 0.54
N SER A 46 5.15 -0.08 -0.08
CA SER A 46 6.43 0.46 0.35
C SER A 46 6.38 1.18 1.70
N LEU A 47 5.20 1.63 2.12
CA LEU A 47 5.00 2.19 3.46
C LEU A 47 4.91 1.08 4.51
N TYR A 48 4.08 0.05 4.31
CA TYR A 48 3.89 -0.96 5.35
C TYR A 48 4.95 -2.06 5.40
N ALA A 49 5.66 -2.30 4.30
CA ALA A 49 6.72 -3.32 4.23
C ALA A 49 8.08 -2.81 4.72
N ASP A 50 8.21 -1.50 4.93
CA ASP A 50 9.42 -0.86 5.43
C ASP A 50 9.58 -1.14 6.94
N PRO A 51 10.65 -1.84 7.37
CA PRO A 51 10.88 -2.13 8.78
C PRO A 51 10.97 -0.87 9.65
N ASP A 52 11.41 0.25 9.05
CA ASP A 52 11.59 1.54 9.71
C ASP A 52 10.36 2.45 9.56
N ALA A 53 9.25 1.93 9.01
CA ALA A 53 8.00 2.69 8.89
C ALA A 53 7.59 3.31 10.23
N THR A 54 6.95 4.46 10.21
CA THR A 54 6.29 5.05 11.38
C THR A 54 4.86 4.54 11.54
N LEU A 55 4.17 4.88 12.63
CA LEU A 55 2.73 4.60 12.73
C LEU A 55 1.94 5.42 11.69
N ASP A 56 2.36 6.65 11.43
CA ASP A 56 1.74 7.50 10.40
C ASP A 56 1.85 6.86 9.00
N ASP A 57 3.02 6.30 8.64
CA ASP A 57 3.20 5.57 7.38
C ASP A 57 2.24 4.38 7.27
N LEU A 58 2.02 3.65 8.37
CA LEU A 58 1.10 2.52 8.41
C LEU A 58 -0.36 2.96 8.28
N HIS A 59 -0.77 4.03 8.95
CA HIS A 59 -2.10 4.62 8.78
C HIS A 59 -2.32 5.13 7.34
N GLU A 60 -1.31 5.77 6.75
CA GLU A 60 -1.36 6.23 5.37
C GLU A 60 -1.48 5.06 4.39
N ALA A 61 -0.75 3.97 4.62
CA ALA A 61 -0.84 2.76 3.82
C ALA A 61 -2.25 2.15 3.85
N VAL A 62 -2.84 2.00 5.04
CA VAL A 62 -4.20 1.49 5.22
C VAL A 62 -5.21 2.38 4.50
N THR A 63 -5.17 3.69 4.75
CA THR A 63 -6.11 4.65 4.13
C THR A 63 -6.01 4.63 2.60
N THR A 64 -4.78 4.58 2.08
CA THR A 64 -4.53 4.48 0.63
C THR A 64 -5.13 3.21 0.03
N LEU A 65 -4.99 2.06 0.70
CA LEU A 65 -5.51 0.79 0.24
C LEU A 65 -7.04 0.70 0.29
N GLU A 66 -7.68 1.30 1.30
CA GLU A 66 -9.15 1.41 1.37
C GLU A 66 -9.74 2.24 0.22
N GLU A 67 -9.07 3.33 -0.15
CA GLU A 67 -9.46 4.13 -1.31
C GLU A 67 -9.27 3.39 -2.63
N ILE A 68 -8.18 2.63 -2.77
CA ILE A 68 -7.91 1.79 -3.94
C ILE A 68 -9.00 0.73 -4.06
N GLU A 69 -9.32 0.00 -2.99
CA GLU A 69 -10.35 -1.06 -3.00
C GLU A 69 -11.72 -0.48 -3.42
N ARG A 70 -12.13 0.64 -2.82
CA ARG A 70 -13.38 1.33 -3.15
C ARG A 70 -13.42 1.76 -4.62
N THR A 71 -12.32 2.32 -5.12
CA THR A 71 -12.23 2.78 -6.51
C THR A 71 -12.19 1.62 -7.49
N ALA A 72 -11.41 0.58 -7.20
CA ALA A 72 -11.29 -0.63 -7.98
C ALA A 72 -12.64 -1.36 -8.10
N ARG A 73 -13.35 -1.56 -6.98
CA ARG A 73 -14.68 -2.19 -6.98
C ARG A 73 -15.67 -1.43 -7.84
N ARG A 74 -15.63 -0.09 -7.81
CA ARG A 74 -16.50 0.78 -8.62
C ARG A 74 -16.16 0.75 -10.12
N VAL A 75 -14.88 0.79 -10.47
CA VAL A 75 -14.43 0.99 -11.87
C VAL A 75 -14.20 -0.33 -12.60
N LEU A 76 -13.68 -1.34 -11.91
CA LEU A 76 -13.28 -2.64 -12.48
C LEU A 76 -14.33 -3.72 -12.21
N GLY A 77 -15.19 -3.53 -11.21
CA GLY A 77 -16.15 -4.52 -10.73
C GLY A 77 -15.58 -5.45 -9.66
N GLY A 78 -16.48 -6.06 -8.87
CA GLY A 78 -16.12 -6.88 -7.71
C GLY A 78 -15.45 -8.23 -8.03
N ALA A 79 -15.49 -8.70 -9.28
CA ALA A 79 -14.87 -9.96 -9.71
C ALA A 79 -13.50 -9.76 -10.39
N HIS A 80 -12.96 -8.54 -10.39
CA HIS A 80 -11.72 -8.24 -11.09
C HIS A 80 -10.50 -8.79 -10.34
N PRO A 81 -9.56 -9.52 -10.99
CA PRO A 81 -8.43 -10.16 -10.31
C PRO A 81 -7.52 -9.21 -9.52
N LEU A 82 -7.42 -7.95 -9.92
CA LEU A 82 -6.65 -6.96 -9.15
C LEU A 82 -7.25 -6.61 -7.79
N LEU A 83 -8.56 -6.84 -7.60
CA LEU A 83 -9.21 -6.58 -6.32
C LEU A 83 -8.66 -7.50 -5.23
N GLU A 84 -8.42 -8.76 -5.55
CA GLU A 84 -7.81 -9.74 -4.64
C GLU A 84 -6.44 -9.25 -4.14
N ILE A 85 -5.61 -8.72 -5.05
CA ILE A 85 -4.31 -8.14 -4.69
C ILE A 85 -4.49 -6.97 -3.71
N PHE A 86 -5.45 -6.07 -3.96
CA PHE A 86 -5.68 -4.91 -3.10
C PHE A 86 -6.22 -5.32 -1.72
N GLU A 87 -7.12 -6.29 -1.67
CA GLU A 87 -7.67 -6.83 -0.43
C GLU A 87 -6.60 -7.52 0.41
N ASP A 88 -5.69 -8.29 -0.21
CA ASP A 88 -4.56 -8.91 0.48
C ASP A 88 -3.58 -7.87 1.03
N CYS A 89 -3.28 -6.82 0.25
CA CYS A 89 -2.44 -5.72 0.72
C CYS A 89 -3.07 -5.01 1.91
N LEU A 90 -4.38 -4.73 1.86
CA LEU A 90 -5.12 -4.09 2.94
C LEU A 90 -5.15 -4.96 4.20
N ARG A 91 -5.29 -6.28 4.04
CA ARG A 91 -5.23 -7.22 5.16
C ARG A 91 -3.86 -7.21 5.82
N GLN A 92 -2.79 -7.20 5.03
CA GLN A 92 -1.41 -7.14 5.55
C GLN A 92 -1.12 -5.82 6.26
N SER A 93 -1.47 -4.69 5.65
CA SER A 93 -1.22 -3.38 6.25
C SER A 93 -1.94 -3.22 7.60
N ARG A 94 -3.20 -3.68 7.69
CA ARG A 94 -3.95 -3.70 8.96
C ARG A 94 -3.33 -4.62 10.01
N ALA A 95 -2.84 -5.80 9.60
CA ALA A 95 -2.19 -6.72 10.53
C ALA A 95 -0.88 -6.13 11.11
N ILE A 96 -0.09 -5.44 10.26
CA ILE A 96 1.14 -4.78 10.69
C ILE A 96 0.85 -3.58 11.58
N LEU A 97 -0.14 -2.76 11.23
CA LEU A 97 -0.59 -1.65 12.06
C LEU A 97 -1.04 -2.14 13.45
N ALA A 98 -1.93 -3.14 13.49
CA ALA A 98 -2.38 -3.72 14.76
C ALA A 98 -1.22 -4.27 15.60
N ALA A 99 -0.27 -4.98 14.98
CA ALA A 99 0.90 -5.51 15.68
C ALA A 99 1.80 -4.41 16.28
N ARG A 100 1.83 -3.22 15.68
CA ARG A 100 2.58 -2.07 16.23
C ARG A 100 1.82 -1.27 17.27
N GLU A 101 0.49 -1.18 17.14
CA GLU A 101 -0.37 -0.49 18.11
C GLU A 101 -0.50 -1.28 19.43
N THR A 102 -0.50 -2.61 19.37
CA THR A 102 -0.41 -3.47 20.56
C THR A 102 0.99 -4.04 20.71
N PRO A 103 1.93 -3.35 21.37
CA PRO A 103 3.19 -3.98 21.75
C PRO A 103 2.85 -5.16 22.68
N SER A 104 3.34 -6.36 22.32
CA SER A 104 3.25 -7.57 23.16
C SER A 104 3.57 -7.23 24.62
N PRO A 105 2.80 -7.71 25.61
CA PRO A 105 3.16 -7.50 27.01
C PRO A 105 4.59 -8.04 27.24
N PRO A 106 5.42 -7.33 28.02
CA PRO A 106 6.78 -7.77 28.28
C PRO A 106 6.73 -9.13 28.96
N SER A 107 7.44 -10.11 28.40
CA SER A 107 7.68 -11.38 29.06
C SER A 107 8.44 -11.10 30.35
N GLU A 108 7.72 -11.05 31.48
CA GLU A 108 8.33 -11.03 32.81
C GLU A 108 9.13 -12.33 32.99
N THR A 109 10.45 -12.15 33.06
CA THR A 109 11.42 -13.13 33.57
C THR A 109 11.02 -13.62 34.95
N LEU A 110 10.86 -14.94 35.09
CA LEU A 110 10.92 -15.68 36.36
C LEU A 110 12.13 -16.61 36.33
#